data_AF-A0A358HVC9-F1
#
_entry.id   AF-A0A358HVC9-F1
#
_cell.length_a   1.000
_cell.length_b   1.000
_cell.length_c   1.000
_cell.angle_alpha   90.00
_cell.angle_beta   90.00
_cell.angle_gamma   90.00
#
_symmetry.space_group_name_H-M   'P 1'
#
loop_
_entity.id
_entity.type
_entity.pdbx_description
1 polymer ?
#
loop_
_entity_poly.entity_id
_entity_poly.type
_entity_poly.pdbx_seq_one_letter_code
_entity_poly.pdbx_strand_id
1 'polypeptide(L)'
;AGLAWGVYKPLDIDAMNEAAQHLIGTFDFTSFRASECQANSPIKTLEKLEVTRSIEDPLEIRIHTESRSFLHHQVRNMVGTLVLVGKGSWKPIRVKKALEACNRAAGGPTAPADGLYFVKVDY
;
A
#
# COMPACT_ATOMS: atom_id res chain seq x y z
N ALA A 1 -1.30 -19.71 11.21
CA ALA A 1 -0.27 -18.65 11.08
C ALA A 1 -0.06 -18.35 9.61
N GLY A 2 0.28 -17.12 9.23
CA GLY A 2 0.43 -16.74 7.81
C GLY A 2 -0.86 -16.30 7.13
N LEU A 3 -1.80 -15.71 7.89
CA LEU A 3 -3.01 -15.12 7.33
C LEU A 3 -3.03 -13.58 7.40
N ALA A 4 -2.10 -12.99 8.15
CA ALA A 4 -2.01 -11.55 8.37
C ALA A 4 -0.56 -11.16 8.72
N TRP A 5 -0.19 -9.91 8.48
CA TRP A 5 1.11 -9.38 8.90
C TRP A 5 1.07 -8.99 10.38
N GLY A 6 1.80 -9.73 11.23
CA GLY A 6 1.97 -9.39 12.64
C GLY A 6 2.77 -8.10 12.84
N VAL A 7 2.13 -7.07 13.39
CA VAL A 7 2.76 -5.80 13.76
C VAL A 7 2.60 -5.57 15.26
N TYR A 8 3.72 -5.53 15.99
CA TYR A 8 3.73 -5.45 17.46
C TYR A 8 3.48 -4.05 18.03
N LYS A 9 3.47 -3.02 17.19
CA LYS A 9 3.20 -1.63 17.60
C LYS A 9 1.80 -1.22 17.13
N PRO A 10 1.05 -0.45 17.95
CA PRO A 10 -0.21 0.11 17.49
C PRO A 10 0.03 0.98 16.26
N LEU A 11 -0.90 0.91 15.31
CA LEU A 11 -0.87 1.68 14.07
C LEU A 11 -1.96 2.76 14.11
N ASP A 12 -1.58 3.97 13.72
CA ASP A 12 -2.51 5.07 13.48
C ASP A 12 -3.22 4.87 12.13
N ILE A 13 -4.48 4.44 12.21
CA ILE A 13 -5.30 4.09 11.05
C ILE A 13 -5.69 5.34 10.26
N ASP A 14 -5.99 6.45 10.94
CA ASP A 14 -6.41 7.69 10.31
C ASP A 14 -5.25 8.30 9.51
N ALA A 15 -4.04 8.32 10.07
CA ALA A 15 -2.85 8.77 9.36
C ALA A 15 -2.50 7.85 8.17
N MET A 16 -2.68 6.53 8.32
CA MET A 16 -2.51 5.59 7.21
C MET A 16 -3.52 5.84 6.10
N ASN A 17 -4.79 6.07 6.45
CA ASN A 17 -5.85 6.32 5.48
C ASN A 17 -5.67 7.67 4.78
N GLU A 18 -5.24 8.72 5.48
CA GLU A 18 -4.85 10.01 4.91
C GLU A 18 -3.73 9.82 3.87
N ALA A 19 -2.69 9.07 4.22
CA ALA A 19 -1.58 8.79 3.33
C ALA A 19 -1.99 7.98 2.09
N ALA A 20 -2.93 7.05 2.26
CA ALA A 20 -3.49 6.25 1.17
C ALA A 20 -4.22 7.12 0.13
N GLN A 21 -4.90 8.20 0.56
CA GLN A 21 -5.62 9.09 -0.37
C GLN A 21 -4.68 9.78 -1.36
N HIS A 22 -3.40 9.95 -1.03
CA HIS A 22 -2.42 10.50 -1.96
C HIS A 22 -2.04 9.57 -3.12
N LEU A 23 -2.41 8.29 -3.05
CA LEU A 23 -2.09 7.28 -4.06
C LEU A 23 -3.27 7.00 -5.02
N ILE A 24 -4.47 7.51 -4.72
CA ILE A 24 -5.66 7.33 -5.56
C ILE A 24 -5.58 8.25 -6.78
N GLY A 25 -5.74 7.68 -7.98
CA GLY A 25 -5.59 8.37 -9.26
C GLY A 25 -4.61 7.70 -10.21
N THR A 26 -4.24 8.41 -11.28
CA THR A 26 -3.35 7.91 -12.32
C THR A 26 -1.96 8.51 -12.16
N PHE A 27 -0.97 7.66 -11.83
CA PHE A 27 0.40 8.08 -11.53
C PHE A 27 1.43 7.08 -12.01
N ASP A 28 2.70 7.50 -12.01
CA ASP A 28 3.84 6.61 -12.11
C ASP A 28 4.10 5.93 -10.75
N PHE A 29 3.88 4.61 -10.69
CA PHE A 29 4.06 3.82 -9.47
C PHE A 29 5.46 3.20 -9.35
N THR A 30 6.49 3.74 -10.02
CA THR A 30 7.87 3.22 -9.96
C THR A 30 8.40 3.12 -8.53
N SER A 31 8.05 4.06 -7.65
CA SER A 31 8.43 4.00 -6.23
C SER A 31 7.87 2.80 -5.47
N PHE A 32 6.81 2.19 -6.00
CA PHE A 32 6.14 1.02 -5.44
C PHE A 32 6.33 -0.22 -6.33
N ARG A 33 7.23 -0.19 -7.31
CA ARG A 33 7.47 -1.26 -8.27
C ARG A 33 8.70 -2.10 -7.89
N ALA A 34 8.61 -3.43 -7.99
CA ALA A 34 9.80 -4.28 -7.88
C ALA A 34 10.77 -4.04 -9.06
N SER A 35 12.08 -4.13 -8.82
CA SER A 35 13.11 -4.01 -9.87
C SER A 35 12.95 -5.03 -11.00
N GLU A 36 12.44 -6.22 -10.68
CA GLU A 36 12.22 -7.33 -11.63
C GLU A 36 10.88 -7.21 -12.40
N CYS A 37 10.14 -6.12 -12.22
CA CYS A 37 8.84 -5.97 -12.86
C CYS A 37 8.98 -5.80 -14.39
N GLN A 38 8.35 -6.70 -15.15
CA GLN A 38 8.41 -6.71 -16.63
C GLN A 38 7.33 -5.87 -17.31
N ALA A 39 6.51 -5.11 -16.56
CA ALA A 39 5.45 -4.30 -17.16
C ALA A 39 6.05 -3.17 -18.03
N ASN A 40 5.47 -2.97 -19.22
CA ASN A 40 5.93 -1.97 -20.18
C ASN A 40 5.76 -0.53 -19.69
N SER A 41 4.75 -0.26 -18.86
CA SER A 41 4.48 1.07 -18.29
C SER A 41 4.33 0.98 -16.77
N PRO A 42 5.03 1.86 -16.01
CA PRO A 42 4.82 2.01 -14.57
C PRO A 42 3.58 2.85 -14.24
N ILE A 43 2.91 3.42 -15.25
CA ILE A 43 1.71 4.23 -15.04
C ILE A 43 0.54 3.31 -14.77
N LYS A 44 -0.11 3.50 -13.62
CA LYS A 44 -1.32 2.79 -13.21
C LYS A 44 -2.36 3.77 -12.69
N THR A 45 -3.62 3.36 -12.78
CA THR A 45 -4.74 4.04 -12.14
C THR A 45 -5.10 3.22 -10.91
N LEU A 46 -5.14 3.87 -9.75
CA LEU A 46 -5.62 3.28 -8.51
C LEU A 46 -6.99 3.88 -8.20
N GLU A 47 -8.02 3.06 -8.28
CA GLU A 47 -9.41 3.48 -8.10
C GLU A 47 -9.76 3.54 -6.61
N LYS A 48 -9.20 2.63 -5.81
CA LYS A 48 -9.48 2.55 -4.38
C LYS A 48 -8.24 2.18 -3.58
N LEU A 49 -8.09 2.84 -2.43
CA LEU A 49 -7.15 2.45 -1.37
C LEU A 49 -7.69 2.95 -0.02
N GLU A 50 -8.18 2.02 0.79
CA GLU A 50 -8.79 2.30 2.09
C GLU A 50 -8.10 1.50 3.18
N VAL A 51 -7.89 2.14 4.34
CA VAL A 51 -7.37 1.49 5.55
C VAL A 51 -8.45 1.55 6.62
N THR A 52 -8.92 0.39 7.07
CA THR A 52 -10.03 0.28 8.02
C THR A 52 -9.69 -0.68 9.16
N ARG A 53 -10.33 -0.47 10.32
CA ARG A 53 -10.32 -1.44 11.41
C ARG A 53 -11.42 -2.46 11.18
N SER A 54 -11.11 -3.74 11.38
CA SER A 54 -12.13 -4.79 11.33
C SER A 54 -13.16 -4.59 12.45
N ILE A 55 -14.43 -4.83 12.11
CA ILE A 55 -15.54 -4.79 13.07
C ILE A 55 -15.54 -6.08 13.91
N GLU A 56 -15.08 -7.19 13.33
CA GLU A 56 -15.06 -8.52 13.96
C GLU A 56 -13.89 -8.66 14.95
N ASP A 57 -12.73 -8.10 14.60
CA ASP A 57 -11.54 -8.07 15.45
C ASP A 57 -10.90 -6.66 15.44
N PRO A 58 -11.07 -5.86 16.51
CA PRO A 58 -10.49 -4.52 16.59
C PRO A 58 -8.96 -4.45 16.48
N LEU A 59 -8.25 -5.58 16.68
CA LEU A 59 -6.80 -5.65 16.49
C LEU A 59 -6.42 -5.83 15.01
N GLU A 60 -7.34 -6.26 14.17
CA GLU A 60 -7.14 -6.45 12.75
C GLU A 60 -7.36 -5.13 11.99
N ILE A 61 -6.36 -4.78 11.17
CA ILE A 61 -6.43 -3.65 10.24
C ILE A 61 -6.45 -4.21 8.82
N ARG A 62 -7.48 -3.84 8.06
CA ARG A 62 -7.68 -4.26 6.67
C ARG A 62 -7.29 -3.12 5.75
N ILE A 63 -6.48 -3.42 4.73
CA ILE A 63 -6.15 -2.49 3.65
C ILE A 63 -6.78 -3.03 2.38
N HIS A 64 -7.77 -2.32 1.85
CA HIS A 64 -8.47 -2.70 0.64
C HIS A 64 -8.03 -1.82 -0.52
N THR A 65 -7.67 -2.43 -1.64
CA THR A 65 -7.26 -1.71 -2.84
C THR A 65 -7.89 -2.32 -4.09
N GLU A 66 -8.28 -1.46 -5.02
CA GLU A 66 -8.89 -1.86 -6.28
C GLU A 66 -8.17 -1.12 -7.42
N SER A 67 -7.82 -1.86 -8.46
CA SER A 67 -7.26 -1.32 -9.69
C SER A 67 -7.53 -2.19 -10.89
N ARG A 68 -7.62 -1.57 -12.08
CA ARG A 68 -7.57 -2.28 -13.38
C ARG A 68 -6.35 -3.19 -13.51
N SER A 69 -5.20 -2.78 -12.97
CA SER A 69 -4.00 -3.63 -12.98
C SER A 69 -2.97 -3.14 -11.96
N PHE A 70 -2.23 -4.08 -11.39
CA PHE A 70 -1.13 -3.78 -10.46
C PHE A 70 0.23 -4.16 -11.08
N LEU A 71 1.28 -3.44 -10.72
CA LEU A 71 2.68 -3.80 -11.00
C LEU A 71 3.15 -4.90 -10.03
N HIS A 72 4.26 -5.55 -10.39
CA HIS A 72 4.88 -6.55 -9.52
C HIS A 72 5.25 -5.93 -8.16
N HIS A 73 4.73 -6.53 -7.09
CA HIS A 73 4.82 -6.07 -5.69
C HIS A 73 4.17 -4.71 -5.37
N GLN A 74 3.39 -4.10 -6.27
CA GLN A 74 2.80 -2.76 -6.04
C GLN A 74 2.04 -2.68 -4.72
N VAL A 75 1.08 -3.57 -4.52
CA VAL A 75 0.26 -3.59 -3.30
C VAL A 75 1.11 -3.76 -2.06
N ARG A 76 2.05 -4.71 -2.06
CA ARG A 76 2.93 -4.99 -0.91
C ARG A 76 3.88 -3.83 -0.59
N ASN A 77 4.38 -3.12 -1.61
CA ASN A 77 5.22 -1.94 -1.42
C ASN A 77 4.40 -0.75 -0.91
N MET A 78 3.18 -0.55 -1.41
CA MET A 78 2.27 0.47 -0.87
C MET A 78 1.95 0.19 0.61
N VAL A 79 1.52 -1.03 0.94
CA VAL A 79 1.21 -1.45 2.31
C VAL A 79 2.40 -1.25 3.25
N GLY A 80 3.59 -1.70 2.86
CA GLY A 80 4.78 -1.53 3.71
C GLY A 80 5.16 -0.06 3.93
N THR A 81 4.87 0.82 2.96
CA THR A 81 5.02 2.27 3.11
C THR A 81 3.97 2.87 4.05
N LEU A 82 2.70 2.49 3.91
CA LEU A 82 1.62 2.94 4.80
C LEU A 82 1.89 2.52 6.25
N VAL A 83 2.42 1.32 6.49
CA VAL A 83 2.79 0.88 7.85
C VAL A 83 3.88 1.75 8.47
N LEU A 84 4.77 2.38 7.70
CA LEU A 84 5.71 3.37 8.24
C LEU A 84 4.99 4.64 8.73
N VAL A 85 3.90 5.03 8.07
CA VAL A 85 3.04 6.13 8.51
C VAL A 85 2.28 5.75 9.77
N GLY A 86 1.64 4.57 9.79
CA GLY A 86 0.91 4.10 10.96
C GLY A 86 1.79 3.94 12.21
N LYS A 87 3.09 3.63 12.04
CA LYS A 87 4.06 3.60 13.14
C LYS A 87 4.53 4.99 13.61
N GLY A 88 4.13 6.06 12.93
CA GLY A 88 4.57 7.43 13.17
C GLY A 88 5.96 7.78 12.64
N SER A 89 6.65 6.84 11.98
CA SER A 89 7.98 7.08 11.41
C SER A 89 7.94 8.02 10.20
N TRP A 90 6.83 8.00 9.45
CA TRP A 90 6.58 8.85 8.29
C TRP A 90 5.32 9.69 8.50
N LYS A 91 5.35 10.94 7.99
CA LYS A 91 4.14 11.75 7.86
C LYS A 91 3.35 11.34 6.61
N PRO A 92 2.02 11.46 6.57
CA PRO A 92 1.20 11.11 5.40
C PRO A 92 1.69 11.74 4.10
N ILE A 93 2.02 13.04 4.13
CA ILE A 93 2.55 13.77 2.97
C ILE A 93 3.85 13.18 2.39
N ARG A 94 4.63 12.42 3.16
CA ARG A 94 5.85 11.77 2.67
C ARG A 94 5.52 10.65 1.69
N VAL A 95 4.35 10.02 1.78
CA VAL A 95 3.89 9.01 0.81
C VAL A 95 3.66 9.65 -0.55
N LYS A 96 3.07 10.85 -0.60
CA LYS A 96 2.95 11.63 -1.83
C LYS A 96 4.32 11.93 -2.46
N LYS A 97 5.27 12.39 -1.63
CA LYS A 97 6.65 12.66 -2.09
C LYS A 97 7.34 11.40 -2.61
N ALA A 98 7.11 10.25 -1.97
CA ALA A 98 7.63 8.98 -2.43
C ALA A 98 7.04 8.62 -3.81
N LEU A 99 5.73 8.79 -4.02
CA LEU A 99 5.09 8.60 -5.32
C LEU A 99 5.70 9.52 -6.40
N GLU A 100 5.79 10.82 -6.12
CA GLU A 100 6.34 11.83 -7.03
C GLU A 100 7.83 11.62 -7.37
N ALA A 101 8.58 10.95 -6.50
CA ALA A 101 10.00 10.69 -6.72
C ALA A 101 10.28 9.65 -7.84
N CYS A 102 9.28 8.86 -8.24
CA CYS A 102 9.40 7.80 -9.24
C CYS A 102 10.65 6.91 -9.06
N ASN A 103 10.98 6.58 -7.80
CA ASN A 103 12.21 5.88 -7.42
C ASN A 103 11.91 4.86 -6.31
N ARG A 104 12.20 3.57 -6.58
CA ARG A 104 11.94 2.49 -5.61
C ARG A 104 12.62 2.71 -4.26
N ALA A 105 13.80 3.36 -4.22
CA ALA A 105 14.48 3.67 -2.96
C ALA A 105 13.75 4.73 -2.11
N ALA A 106 12.86 5.52 -2.70
CA ALA A 106 12.04 6.50 -2.00
C ALA A 106 10.81 5.88 -1.31
N GLY A 107 10.44 4.64 -1.67
CA GLY A 107 9.33 3.89 -1.06
C GLY A 107 9.75 3.11 0.19
N GLY A 108 8.75 2.61 0.93
CA GLY A 108 8.96 1.79 2.12
C GLY A 108 9.44 0.36 1.84
N PRO A 109 9.56 -0.46 2.89
CA PRO A 109 9.85 -1.89 2.74
C PRO A 109 8.71 -2.61 2.03
N THR A 110 8.99 -3.78 1.47
CA THR A 110 7.94 -4.66 0.92
C THR A 110 7.25 -5.38 2.07
N ALA A 111 5.93 -5.27 2.20
CA ALA A 111 5.17 -6.05 3.18
C ALA A 111 5.32 -7.57 2.92
N PRO A 112 5.20 -8.44 3.94
CA PRO A 112 5.15 -9.89 3.76
C PRO A 112 4.02 -10.32 2.80
N ALA A 113 4.16 -11.48 2.16
CA ALA A 113 3.15 -11.99 1.23
C ALA A 113 1.93 -12.59 1.95
N ASP A 114 2.13 -13.12 3.16
CA ASP A 114 1.16 -13.93 3.91
C ASP A 114 -0.12 -13.18 4.34
N GLY A 115 -0.14 -11.85 4.20
CA GLY A 115 -1.31 -11.02 4.51
C GLY A 115 -2.05 -10.48 3.28
N LEU A 116 -1.64 -10.86 2.07
CA LEU A 116 -2.25 -10.37 0.83
C LEU A 116 -3.23 -11.39 0.26
N TYR A 117 -4.44 -10.94 -0.04
CA TYR A 117 -5.50 -11.75 -0.63
C TYR A 117 -6.03 -11.10 -1.90
N PHE A 118 -6.30 -11.92 -2.91
CA PHE A 118 -7.08 -11.51 -4.07
C PHE A 118 -8.56 -11.77 -3.78
N VAL A 119 -9.36 -10.71 -3.76
CA VAL A 119 -10.76 -10.78 -3.29
C VAL A 119 -11.73 -11.05 -4.44
N LYS A 120 -11.66 -10.27 -5.53
CA LYS A 120 -12.56 -10.38 -6.68
C LYS A 120 -11.98 -9.73 -7.93
N VAL A 121 -12.62 -9.98 -9.07
CA VAL A 121 -12.46 -9.24 -10.33
C VAL A 121 -13.85 -8.80 -10.81
N ASP A 122 -13.94 -7.58 -11.32
CA ASP A 122 -15.14 -7.04 -11.97
C ASP A 122 -14.99 -7.20 -13.50
N TYR A 123 -16.06 -7.58 -14.21
CA TYR A 123 -16.10 -7.85 -15.66
C TYR A 123 -16.95 -6.83 -16.42
#